data_AF-A0AAW7YZ38-F1
#
_entry.id   AF-A0AAW7YZ38-F1
#
_cell.length_a   1.000
_cell.length_b   1.000
_cell.length_c   1.000
_cell.angle_alpha   90.00
_cell.angle_beta   90.00
_cell.angle_gamma   90.00
#
_symmetry.space_group_name_H-M   'P 1'
#
loop_
_entity.id
_entity.type
_entity.pdbx_description
1 polymer ?
#
loop_
_entity_poly.entity_id
_entity_poly.type
_entity_poly.pdbx_seq_one_letter_code
_entity_poly.pdbx_strand_id
1 'polypeptide(L)' 'MHVTDPVSPRPITEDWIKAGQANQVRRTDDFNGENQSGIGFYQTTQFHNSKRGERCSAAAAFLHPVMDRPNLHVMTHA' A
#
# COMPACT_ATOMS: atom_id res chain seq x y z
N MET A 1 -1.76 2.63 -10.32
CA MET A 1 -1.30 1.91 -9.11
C MET A 1 -2.29 2.15 -8.00
N HIS A 2 -2.65 1.12 -7.23
CA HIS A 2 -3.60 1.27 -6.11
C HIS A 2 -2.81 1.31 -4.80
N VAL A 3 -3.13 2.30 -3.96
CA VAL A 3 -2.57 2.49 -2.62
C VAL A 3 -3.77 2.64 -1.68
N THR A 4 -3.80 1.88 -0.60
CA THR A 4 -4.95 1.81 0.30
C THR A 4 -4.52 1.43 1.71
N ASP A 5 -5.33 1.77 2.70
CA ASP A 5 -5.21 1.25 4.05
C ASP A 5 -5.23 -0.29 4.05
N PRO A 6 -4.52 -0.94 4.98
CA PRO A 6 -4.44 -2.39 5.03
C PRO A 6 -5.83 -3.01 5.20
N VAL A 7 -6.16 -3.98 4.33
CA VAL A 7 -7.48 -4.62 4.31
C VAL A 7 -7.71 -5.55 5.50
N SER A 8 -6.65 -6.14 6.05
CA SER A 8 -6.70 -7.07 7.19
C SER A 8 -5.56 -6.75 8.18
N PRO A 9 -5.68 -5.66 8.96
CA PRO A 9 -4.70 -5.33 9.99
C PRO A 9 -4.73 -6.37 11.11
N ARG A 10 -3.59 -6.59 11.77
CA ARG A 10 -3.51 -7.47 12.94
C ARG A 10 -3.87 -6.69 14.20
N PRO A 11 -4.62 -7.26 15.16
CA PRO A 11 -4.95 -6.57 16.42
C PRO A 11 -3.73 -6.03 17.17
N ILE A 12 -2.61 -6.77 17.16
CA ILE A 12 -1.36 -6.34 17.81
C ILE A 12 -0.79 -5.05 17.23
N THR A 13 -1.12 -4.69 15.99
CA THR A 13 -0.68 -3.42 15.40
C THR A 13 -1.32 -2.23 16.11
N GLU A 14 -2.60 -2.32 16.50
CA GLU A 14 -3.24 -1.27 17.32
C GLU A 14 -2.58 -1.15 18.68
N ASP A 15 -2.27 -2.28 19.33
CA ASP A 15 -1.63 -2.26 20.63
C ASP A 15 -0.21 -1.68 20.57
N TRP A 16 0.52 -1.94 19.49
CA TRP A 16 1.80 -1.29 19.20
C TRP A 16 1.66 0.23 19.01
N ILE A 17 0.65 0.68 18.26
CA ILE A 17 0.37 2.11 18.08
C ILE A 17 0.06 2.78 19.42
N LYS A 18 -0.81 2.17 20.23
CA LYS A 18 -1.14 2.67 21.59
C LYS A 18 0.09 2.75 22.47
N ALA A 19 0.97 1.75 22.45
CA ALA A 19 2.22 1.75 23.21
C ALA A 19 3.15 2.89 22.80
N GLY A 20 3.26 3.19 21.49
CA GLY A 20 4.02 4.33 21.01
C GLY A 20 3.43 5.67 21.43
N GLN A 21 2.11 5.82 21.38
CA GLN A 21 1.42 7.03 21.87
C GLN A 21 1.65 7.24 23.37
N ALA A 22 1.66 6.17 24.18
CA ALA A 22 1.99 6.24 25.61
C ALA A 22 3.44 6.72 25.86
N ASN A 23 4.34 6.56 24.88
CA ASN A 23 5.70 7.06 24.88
C ASN A 23 5.85 8.39 24.10
N GLN A 24 4.77 9.16 23.98
CA GLN A 24 4.74 10.49 23.35
C GLN A 24 5.10 10.48 21.84
N VAL A 25 5.08 9.32 21.18
CA VAL A 25 5.19 9.26 19.72
C VAL A 25 3.86 9.72 19.12
N ARG A 26 3.91 10.77 18.29
CA ARG A 26 2.73 11.30 17.60
C ARG A 26 2.11 10.22 16.71
N ARG A 27 0.80 9.98 16.86
CA ARG A 27 0.04 9.16 15.91
C ARG A 27 -0.06 9.91 14.57
N THR A 28 0.10 9.19 13.47
CA THR A 28 -0.21 9.71 12.13
C THR A 28 -1.11 8.71 11.42
N ASP A 29 -2.13 9.24 10.74
CA ASP A 29 -3.02 8.44 9.89
C ASP A 29 -2.65 8.61 8.40
N ASP A 30 -1.66 9.46 8.09
CA ASP A 30 -1.16 9.68 6.74
C ASP A 30 0.36 9.85 6.74
N PHE A 31 1.06 8.81 6.31
CA PHE A 31 2.51 8.85 6.14
C PHE A 31 2.94 9.48 4.81
N ASN A 32 2.01 9.68 3.86
CA ASN A 32 2.25 10.29 2.56
C ASN A 32 1.92 11.80 2.55
N GLY A 33 1.36 12.30 3.65
CA GLY A 33 1.08 13.72 3.86
C GLY A 33 2.34 14.54 4.12
N GLU A 34 2.13 15.80 4.51
CA GLU A 34 3.22 16.76 4.74
C GLU A 34 4.26 16.27 5.76
N ASN A 35 3.83 15.53 6.79
CA ASN A 35 4.71 15.04 7.84
C ASN A 35 4.72 13.51 7.93
N GLN A 36 5.83 12.92 7.51
CA GLN A 36 6.02 11.47 7.46
C GLN A 36 6.42 10.84 8.81
N SER A 37 6.71 11.65 9.83
CA SER A 37 7.06 11.13 11.15
C SER A 37 5.82 10.67 11.92
N GLY A 38 5.97 9.68 12.80
CA GLY A 38 4.93 9.25 13.73
C GLY A 38 4.75 7.74 13.76
N ILE A 39 3.64 7.31 14.36
CA ILE A 39 3.25 5.90 14.47
C ILE A 39 1.80 5.73 14.00
N GLY A 40 1.52 4.65 13.27
CA GLY A 40 0.20 4.43 12.67
C GLY A 40 0.21 3.27 11.70
N PHE A 41 -0.90 3.09 11.00
CA PHE A 41 -0.96 2.15 9.88
C PHE A 41 -0.37 2.77 8.63
N TYR A 42 0.50 2.03 7.95
CA TYR A 42 1.00 2.41 6.64
C TYR A 42 0.05 1.91 5.57
N GLN A 43 -0.20 2.76 4.58
CA GLN A 43 -0.89 2.33 3.37
C GLN A 43 -0.05 1.31 2.61
N THR A 44 -0.73 0.38 1.95
CA THR A 44 -0.11 -0.72 1.21
C THR A 44 -0.54 -0.68 -0.25
N THR A 45 0.29 -1.24 -1.13
CA THR A 45 -0.03 -1.36 -2.56
C THR A 45 -0.91 -2.58 -2.79
N GLN A 46 -2.18 -2.46 -2.40
CA GLN A 46 -3.22 -3.47 -2.57
C GLN A 46 -4.33 -2.91 -3.44
N PHE A 47 -4.98 -3.77 -4.23
CA PHE A 47 -6.17 -3.35 -4.96
C PHE A 47 -7.30 -2.99 -3.98
N HIS A 48 -8.03 -1.91 -4.26
CA HIS A 48 -9.24 -1.46 -3.54
C HIS A 48 -10.51 -1.58 -4.40
N ASN A 49 -10.49 -2.43 -5.43
CA ASN A 49 -11.63 -2.71 -6.32
C ASN A 49 -12.07 -4.19 -6.19
N SER A 50 -12.53 -4.83 -7.27
CA SER A 50 -12.94 -6.24 -7.26
C SER A 50 -11.87 -7.24 -6.81
N LYS A 51 -10.58 -6.87 -6.81
CA LYS A 51 -9.46 -7.69 -6.29
C LYS A 51 -9.03 -7.29 -4.87
N ARG A 52 -9.95 -6.81 -4.05
CA ARG A 52 -9.66 -6.10 -2.79
C ARG A 52 -8.67 -6.88 -1.90
N GLY A 53 -7.56 -6.24 -1.52
CA GLY A 53 -6.53 -6.81 -0.64
C GLY A 53 -5.45 -7.64 -1.35
N GLU A 54 -5.64 -8.01 -2.62
CA GLU A 54 -4.58 -8.63 -3.42
C GLU A 54 -3.46 -7.62 -3.74
N ARG A 55 -2.24 -8.12 -3.90
CA ARG A 55 -1.08 -7.30 -4.25
C ARG A 55 -1.28 -6.58 -5.59
N CYS A 56 -1.22 -5.24 -5.57
CA CYS A 56 -1.17 -4.42 -6.77
C CYS A 56 0.31 -4.24 -7.21
N SER A 57 0.80 -5.13 -8.06
CA SER A 57 2.18 -5.05 -8.58
C SER A 57 2.35 -3.91 -9.59
N ALA A 58 3.59 -3.48 -9.85
CA ALA A 58 3.87 -2.53 -10.93
C ALA A 58 3.39 -3.05 -12.30
N ALA A 59 3.60 -4.34 -12.59
CA ALA A 59 3.10 -4.96 -13.82
C ALA A 59 1.56 -4.91 -13.90
N ALA A 60 0.87 -5.24 -12.81
CA ALA A 60 -0.60 -5.20 -12.80
C ALA A 60 -1.15 -3.76 -12.86
N ALA A 61 -0.43 -2.79 -12.29
CA ALA A 61 -0.81 -1.38 -12.27
C ALA A 61 -0.56 -0.66 -13.60
N PHE A 62 0.52 -0.98 -14.30
CA PHE A 62 1.02 -0.17 -15.42
C PHE A 62 1.25 -0.95 -16.70
N LEU A 63 1.55 -2.26 -16.64
CA LEU A 63 1.83 -3.07 -17.82
C LEU A 63 0.58 -3.77 -18.36
N HIS A 64 -0.07 -4.60 -17.53
CA HIS A 64 -1.24 -5.40 -17.94
C HIS A 64 -2.36 -4.58 -18.60
N PRO A 65 -2.68 -3.35 -18.15
CA PRO A 65 -3.75 -2.55 -18.76
C PRO A 65 -3.45 -2.03 -20.17
N VAL A 66 -2.20 -2.13 -20.65
CA VAL A 66 -1.76 -1.52 -21.93
C VAL A 66 -0.99 -2.50 -22.82
N MET A 67 -1.08 -3.80 -22.57
CA MET A 67 -0.35 -4.83 -23.32
C MET A 67 -0.77 -4.96 -24.79
N ASP A 68 -1.91 -4.39 -25.16
CA ASP A 68 -2.43 -4.32 -26.52
C ASP A 68 -1.76 -3.25 -27.38
N ARG A 69 -0.93 -2.38 -26.80
CA ARG A 69 -0.24 -1.32 -27.54
C ARG A 69 0.77 -1.91 -28.55
N PRO A 70 0.70 -1.52 -29.84
CA PRO A 70 1.55 -2.11 -30.87
C PRO A 70 3.04 -1.76 -30.72
N ASN A 71 3.36 -0.71 -29.96
CA ASN A 71 4.73 -0.27 -29.68
C ASN A 71 5.28 -0.79 -28.35
N LEU A 72 4.61 -1.74 -27.69
CA LEU A 72 5.05 -2.35 -26.44
C LEU A 72 5.43 -3.82 -26.67
N HIS A 73 6.70 -4.15 -26.41
CA HIS A 73 7.19 -5.52 -26.47
C HIS A 73 7.56 -6.01 -25.06
N VAL A 74 7.01 -7.17 -24.67
CA VAL A 74 7.25 -7.79 -23.36
C VAL A 74 7.91 -9.14 -23.59
N MET A 75 9.16 -9.28 -23.13
CA MET A 75 9.88 -10.55 -23.13
C MET A 75 9.90 -11.09 -21.71
N THR A 76 9.43 -12.33 -21.53
CA THR A 76 9.52 -13.06 -20.28
C THR A 76 10.54 -14.18 -20.40
N HIS A 77 11.21 -14.54 -19.30
CA HIS A 77 12.21 -15.62 -19.29
C HIS A 77 13.39 -15.44 -20.28
N ALA A 78 13.72 -14.19 -20.58
CA ALA A 78 14.84 -13.84 -21.46
C ALA A 78 16.18 -13.86 -20.74
#